data_AF-A0A5R2N2T0-F1
#
_entry.id   AF-A0A5R2N2T0-F1
#
_cell.length_a   1.000
_cell.length_b   1.000
_cell.length_c   1.000
_cell.angle_alpha   90.00
_cell.angle_beta   90.00
_cell.angle_gamma   90.00
#
_symmetry.space_group_name_H-M   'P 1'
#
loop_
_entity.id
_entity.type
_entity.pdbx_description
1 polymer ?
#
loop_
_entity_poly.entity_id
_entity_poly.type
_entity_poly.pdbx_seq_one_letter_code
_entity_poly.pdbx_strand_id
1 'polypeptide(L)'
;VAANWDAIPRLARVAALFAIILGGYVGGAVLKTRDHAAIGEALWIVAAAAFGGSIALIGQMYHLSGDEASALVTWGAGTALAAVALRSNPLTVAAVGIADAWLFLKGFDYYSRSGFPHAFVVMAIVLFAISFWTRSQPARHLIILSLLFYLILLAMDHAT
;
A
#
# COMPACT_ATOMS: atom_id res chain seq x y z
N VAL A 1 -34.80 0.22 -0.09
CA VAL A 1 -34.06 -0.94 -0.66
C VAL A 1 -32.76 -1.10 0.12
N ALA A 2 -32.85 -1.71 1.29
CA ALA A 2 -31.79 -1.79 2.30
C ALA A 2 -31.88 -3.14 3.06
N ALA A 3 -32.09 -4.25 2.33
CA ALA A 3 -32.49 -5.53 2.93
C ALA A 3 -31.47 -6.67 2.79
N ASN A 4 -30.35 -6.50 2.08
CA ASN A 4 -29.39 -7.61 1.87
C ASN A 4 -27.97 -7.37 2.42
N TRP A 5 -27.68 -6.23 3.03
CA TRP A 5 -26.31 -5.94 3.52
C TRP A 5 -25.95 -6.70 4.80
N ASP A 6 -26.94 -7.03 5.63
CA ASP A 6 -26.78 -7.88 6.83
C ASP A 6 -26.66 -9.37 6.52
N ALA A 7 -27.12 -9.79 5.33
CA ALA A 7 -27.16 -11.21 4.95
C ALA A 7 -25.85 -11.72 4.34
N ILE A 8 -24.91 -10.84 3.98
CA ILE A 8 -23.63 -11.27 3.38
C ILE A 8 -22.73 -11.79 4.51
N PRO A 9 -22.48 -13.12 4.58
CA PRO A 9 -21.62 -13.68 5.61
C PRO A 9 -20.23 -13.05 5.47
N ARG A 10 -19.55 -12.83 6.60
CA ARG A 10 -18.18 -12.28 6.63
C ARG A 10 -17.25 -13.00 5.65
N LEU A 11 -17.43 -14.32 5.54
CA LEU A 11 -16.72 -15.20 4.62
C LEU A 11 -16.98 -14.86 3.14
N ALA A 12 -18.20 -14.46 2.77
CA ALA A 12 -18.53 -14.08 1.40
C ALA A 12 -17.91 -12.73 1.01
N ARG A 13 -17.82 -11.77 1.93
CA ARG A 13 -17.10 -10.49 1.68
C ARG A 13 -15.62 -10.74 1.44
N VAL A 14 -15.00 -11.59 2.27
CA VAL A 14 -13.60 -12.00 2.12
C VAL A 14 -13.40 -12.78 0.82
N ALA A 15 -14.26 -13.75 0.51
CA ALA A 15 -14.18 -14.51 -0.73
C ALA A 15 -14.33 -13.63 -1.98
N ALA A 16 -15.24 -12.65 -1.96
CA ALA A 16 -15.40 -11.68 -3.04
C ALA A 16 -14.14 -10.84 -3.23
N LEU A 17 -13.50 -10.40 -2.15
CA LEU A 17 -12.23 -9.67 -2.24
C LEU A 17 -11.09 -10.53 -2.77
N PHE A 18 -10.98 -11.79 -2.33
CA PHE A 18 -10.02 -12.73 -2.91
C PHE A 18 -10.27 -12.95 -4.41
N ALA A 19 -11.53 -13.06 -4.82
CA ALA A 19 -11.89 -13.19 -6.23
C ALA A 19 -11.51 -11.93 -7.04
N ILE A 20 -11.71 -10.73 -6.48
CA ILE A 20 -11.31 -9.45 -7.09
C ILE A 20 -9.78 -9.34 -7.19
N ILE A 21 -9.04 -9.73 -6.15
CA ILE A 21 -7.57 -9.71 -6.13
C ILE A 21 -7.03 -10.67 -7.19
N LEU A 22 -7.50 -11.91 -7.19
CA LEU A 22 -7.05 -12.93 -8.13
C LEU A 22 -7.45 -12.56 -9.57
N GLY A 23 -8.70 -12.15 -9.78
CA GLY A 23 -9.20 -11.71 -11.07
C GLY A 23 -8.51 -10.44 -11.58
N GLY A 24 -8.15 -9.52 -10.68
CA GLY A 24 -7.41 -8.30 -11.01
C GLY A 24 -5.97 -8.58 -11.44
N TYR A 25 -5.25 -9.43 -10.69
CA TYR A 25 -3.87 -9.78 -11.06
C TYR A 25 -3.80 -10.64 -12.32
N VAL A 26 -4.59 -11.72 -12.39
CA VAL A 26 -4.62 -12.63 -13.54
C VAL A 26 -5.22 -11.95 -14.76
N GLY A 27 -6.36 -11.27 -14.61
CA GLY A 27 -6.99 -10.51 -15.67
C GLY A 27 -6.11 -9.39 -16.19
N GLY A 28 -5.44 -8.65 -15.29
CA GLY A 28 -4.48 -7.62 -15.69
C GLY A 28 -3.26 -8.18 -16.43
N ALA A 29 -2.75 -9.35 -16.04
CA ALA A 29 -1.67 -10.03 -16.75
C ALA A 29 -2.10 -10.49 -18.16
N VAL A 30 -3.31 -11.05 -18.30
CA VAL A 30 -3.86 -11.47 -19.60
C VAL A 30 -4.18 -10.27 -20.52
N LEU A 31 -4.64 -9.16 -19.97
CA LEU A 31 -4.91 -7.96 -20.78
C LEU A 31 -3.61 -7.27 -21.22
N LYS A 32 -2.56 -7.33 -20.39
CA LYS A 32 -1.24 -6.82 -20.76
C LYS A 32 -0.60 -7.63 -21.90
N THR A 33 -0.89 -8.92 -22.02
CA THR A 33 -0.45 -9.73 -23.18
C THR A 33 -1.31 -9.51 -24.43
N ARG A 34 -2.47 -8.85 -24.32
CA ARG A 34 -3.39 -8.53 -25.42
C ARG A 34 -3.33 -7.07 -25.87
N ASP A 35 -2.18 -6.41 -25.73
CA ASP A 35 -1.94 -5.00 -26.09
C ASP A 35 -2.76 -3.94 -25.31
N HIS A 36 -3.56 -4.35 -24.31
CA HIS A 36 -4.33 -3.43 -23.46
C HIS A 36 -3.60 -3.10 -22.16
N ALA A 37 -2.35 -2.63 -22.27
CA ALA A 37 -1.47 -2.39 -21.13
C ALA A 37 -2.07 -1.47 -20.06
N ALA A 38 -2.75 -0.38 -20.46
CA ALA A 38 -3.36 0.57 -19.53
C ALA A 38 -4.50 -0.05 -18.70
N ILE A 39 -5.32 -0.90 -19.32
CA ILE A 39 -6.42 -1.59 -18.63
C ILE A 39 -5.85 -2.63 -17.67
N GLY A 40 -4.78 -3.34 -18.08
CA GLY A 40 -4.07 -4.27 -17.21
C GLY A 40 -3.49 -3.60 -15.95
N GLU A 41 -2.92 -2.40 -16.09
CA GLU A 41 -2.44 -1.63 -14.95
C GLU A 41 -3.58 -1.15 -14.03
N ALA A 42 -4.72 -0.74 -14.59
CA ALA A 42 -5.89 -0.37 -13.79
C ALA A 42 -6.42 -1.55 -12.96
N LEU A 43 -6.50 -2.75 -13.57
CA LEU A 43 -6.88 -3.99 -12.86
C LEU A 43 -5.92 -4.32 -11.72
N TRP A 44 -4.63 -4.08 -11.90
CA TRP A 44 -3.63 -4.27 -10.85
C TRP A 44 -3.76 -3.27 -9.69
N ILE A 45 -4.11 -2.01 -9.98
CA ILE A 45 -4.42 -1.03 -8.93
C ILE A 45 -5.69 -1.44 -8.16
N VAL A 46 -6.72 -1.91 -8.86
CA VAL A 46 -7.94 -2.41 -8.22
C VAL A 46 -7.64 -3.62 -7.33
N ALA A 47 -6.79 -4.54 -7.78
CA ALA A 47 -6.35 -5.67 -6.96
C ALA A 47 -5.59 -5.21 -5.70
N ALA A 48 -4.67 -4.25 -5.83
CA ALA A 48 -3.94 -3.68 -4.69
C ALA A 48 -4.87 -2.96 -3.69
N ALA A 49 -5.88 -2.23 -4.18
CA ALA A 49 -6.88 -1.58 -3.34
C ALA A 49 -7.78 -2.61 -2.63
N ALA A 50 -8.21 -3.66 -3.33
CA ALA A 50 -8.97 -4.76 -2.75
C ALA A 50 -8.17 -5.50 -1.66
N PHE A 51 -6.86 -5.65 -1.84
CA PHE A 51 -5.97 -6.21 -0.81
C PHE A 51 -5.94 -5.35 0.46
N GLY A 52 -5.76 -4.02 0.33
CA GLY A 52 -5.85 -3.10 1.46
C GLY A 52 -7.21 -3.13 2.17
N GLY A 53 -8.30 -3.13 1.39
CA GLY A 53 -9.65 -3.26 1.92
C GLY A 53 -9.89 -4.57 2.67
N SER A 54 -9.25 -5.66 2.23
CA SER A 54 -9.29 -6.96 2.93
C SER A 54 -8.62 -6.88 4.29
N ILE A 55 -7.44 -6.25 4.37
CA ILE A 55 -6.72 -6.05 5.63
C ILE A 55 -7.57 -5.21 6.59
N ALA A 56 -8.17 -4.12 6.12
CA ALA A 56 -9.04 -3.28 6.94
C ALA A 56 -10.25 -4.06 7.47
N LEU A 57 -10.92 -4.86 6.63
CA LEU A 57 -12.05 -5.69 7.06
C LEU A 57 -11.66 -6.74 8.09
N ILE A 58 -10.50 -7.39 7.92
CA ILE A 58 -9.96 -8.33 8.91
C ILE A 58 -9.67 -7.59 10.22
N GLY A 59 -9.06 -6.41 10.17
CA GLY A 59 -8.80 -5.55 11.33
C GLY A 59 -10.08 -5.24 12.11
N GLN A 60 -11.14 -4.84 11.40
CA GLN A 60 -12.46 -4.58 11.98
C GLN A 60 -13.11 -5.85 12.57
N MET A 61 -12.98 -7.00 11.90
CA MET A 61 -13.61 -8.25 12.34
C MET A 61 -12.97 -8.84 13.61
N TYR A 62 -11.64 -8.75 13.73
CA TYR A 62 -10.91 -9.35 14.85
C TYR A 62 -10.74 -8.39 16.03
N HIS A 63 -11.32 -7.18 15.99
CA HIS A 63 -11.08 -6.12 16.97
C HIS A 63 -9.58 -6.01 17.30
N LEU A 64 -8.76 -6.10 16.25
CA LEU A 64 -7.34 -5.93 16.41
C LEU A 64 -7.14 -4.48 16.85
N SER A 65 -6.95 -4.25 18.15
CA SER A 65 -6.30 -3.04 18.67
C SER A 65 -4.81 -2.98 18.27
N GLY A 66 -4.39 -3.90 17.40
CA GLY A 66 -3.06 -3.98 16.83
C GLY A 66 -2.82 -2.82 15.87
N ASP A 67 -1.71 -2.13 16.14
CA ASP A 67 -1.10 -1.03 15.40
C ASP A 67 -1.58 -0.95 13.93
N GLU A 68 -2.43 0.02 13.61
CA GLU A 68 -2.90 0.31 12.23
C GLU A 68 -1.70 0.45 11.27
N ALA A 69 -0.57 0.89 11.82
CA ALA A 69 0.70 0.96 11.12
C ALA A 69 1.17 -0.43 10.61
N SER A 70 0.96 -1.51 11.35
CA SER A 70 1.33 -2.87 10.92
C SER A 70 0.50 -3.37 9.73
N ALA A 71 -0.78 -2.99 9.67
CA ALA A 71 -1.67 -3.27 8.56
C ALA A 71 -1.20 -2.55 7.28
N LEU A 72 -0.79 -1.29 7.41
CA LEU A 72 -0.23 -0.50 6.31
C LEU A 72 1.11 -1.04 5.81
N VAL A 73 1.99 -1.49 6.71
CA VAL A 73 3.26 -2.14 6.30
C VAL A 73 2.97 -3.41 5.50
N THR A 74 2.03 -4.23 5.95
CA THR A 74 1.64 -5.46 5.26
C THR A 74 1.03 -5.14 3.88
N TRP A 75 0.18 -4.11 3.82
CA TRP A 75 -0.41 -3.64 2.56
C TRP A 75 0.65 -3.11 1.58
N GLY A 76 1.55 -2.26 2.08
CA GLY A 76 2.65 -1.68 1.30
C GLY A 76 3.60 -2.75 0.79
N ALA A 77 3.98 -3.72 1.63
CA ALA A 77 4.85 -4.83 1.26
C ALA A 77 4.22 -5.71 0.15
N GLY A 78 2.93 -6.06 0.28
CA GLY A 78 2.22 -6.81 -0.76
C GLY A 78 2.13 -6.03 -2.08
N THR A 79 1.85 -4.73 -2.00
CA THR A 79 1.78 -3.86 -3.19
C THR A 79 3.15 -3.69 -3.85
N ALA A 80 4.21 -3.55 -3.06
CA ALA A 80 5.59 -3.45 -3.54
C ALA A 80 6.05 -4.75 -4.22
N LEU A 81 5.77 -5.90 -3.61
CA LEU A 81 6.04 -7.22 -4.21
C LEU A 81 5.30 -7.40 -5.53
N ALA A 82 4.04 -6.97 -5.61
CA ALA A 82 3.29 -6.99 -6.86
C ALA A 82 3.88 -6.03 -7.91
N ALA A 83 4.29 -4.82 -7.51
CA ALA A 83 4.94 -3.85 -8.39
C ALA A 83 6.22 -4.41 -9.01
N VAL A 84 7.01 -5.11 -8.20
CA VAL A 84 8.22 -5.85 -8.55
C VAL A 84 7.86 -6.96 -9.54
N ALA A 85 7.03 -7.92 -9.16
CA ALA A 85 6.70 -9.08 -9.98
C ALA A 85 6.08 -8.71 -11.34
N LEU A 86 5.25 -7.67 -11.37
CA LEU A 86 4.51 -7.23 -12.57
C LEU A 86 5.20 -6.11 -13.35
N ARG A 87 6.32 -5.62 -12.79
CA ARG A 87 7.14 -4.51 -13.29
C ARG A 87 6.28 -3.31 -13.72
N SER A 88 5.42 -2.86 -12.79
CA SER A 88 4.39 -1.84 -13.06
C SER A 88 4.72 -0.50 -12.41
N ASN A 89 4.66 0.56 -13.21
CA ASN A 89 4.92 1.92 -12.77
C ASN A 89 3.84 2.43 -11.79
N PRO A 90 2.53 2.30 -12.09
CA PRO A 90 1.47 2.71 -11.16
C PRO A 90 1.48 1.98 -9.82
N LEU A 91 1.76 0.67 -9.81
CA LEU A 91 1.86 -0.10 -8.57
C LEU A 91 3.03 0.36 -7.70
N THR A 92 4.14 0.79 -8.32
CA THR A 92 5.28 1.35 -7.57
C THR A 92 4.87 2.66 -6.90
N VAL A 93 4.14 3.52 -7.60
CA VAL A 93 3.62 4.78 -7.04
C VAL A 93 2.63 4.50 -5.90
N ALA A 94 1.74 3.52 -6.07
CA ALA A 94 0.81 3.10 -5.02
C ALA A 94 1.55 2.59 -3.77
N ALA A 95 2.59 1.78 -3.94
CA ALA A 95 3.40 1.29 -2.82
C ALA A 95 4.10 2.43 -2.06
N VAL A 96 4.61 3.44 -2.78
CA VAL A 96 5.18 4.65 -2.16
C VAL A 96 4.11 5.43 -1.38
N GLY A 97 2.93 5.65 -1.97
CA GLY A 97 1.84 6.35 -1.28
C GLY A 97 1.37 5.63 -0.01
N ILE A 98 1.35 4.29 0.00
CA ILE A 98 1.02 3.51 1.19
C ILE A 98 2.11 3.66 2.27
N ALA A 99 3.38 3.68 1.88
CA ALA A 99 4.49 3.92 2.81
C ALA A 99 4.49 5.35 3.37
N ASP A 100 4.10 6.35 2.56
CA ASP A 100 3.94 7.72 3.03
C ASP A 100 2.78 7.83 4.02
N ALA A 101 1.65 7.16 3.77
CA ALA A 101 0.52 7.10 4.70
C ALA A 101 0.94 6.46 6.05
N TRP A 102 1.78 5.43 6.02
CA TRP A 102 2.37 4.84 7.22
C TRP A 102 3.25 5.82 7.99
N LEU A 103 4.08 6.59 7.28
CA LEU A 103 4.92 7.62 7.89
C LEU A 103 4.07 8.71 8.56
N PHE A 104 3.00 9.17 7.90
CA PHE A 104 2.09 10.15 8.49
C PHE A 104 1.46 9.62 9.78
N LEU A 105 0.93 8.40 9.78
CA LEU A 105 0.33 7.81 10.98
C LEU A 105 1.33 7.69 12.14
N LYS A 106 2.54 7.18 11.90
CA LYS A 106 3.58 7.14 12.94
C LYS A 106 4.09 8.52 13.35
N GLY A 107 4.12 9.49 12.42
CA GLY A 107 4.49 10.87 12.69
C GLY A 107 3.46 11.63 13.52
N PHE A 108 2.16 11.30 13.42
CA PHE A 108 1.12 11.85 14.29
C PHE A 108 1.05 11.11 15.64
N ASP A 109 1.25 9.79 15.67
CA ASP A 109 1.40 9.01 16.91
C ASP A 109 2.68 9.37 17.69
N TYR A 110 3.60 10.10 17.07
CA TYR A 110 4.84 10.60 17.65
C TYR A 110 4.65 11.40 18.94
N TYR A 111 3.48 12.01 19.12
CA TYR A 111 3.16 12.76 20.34
C TYR A 111 2.95 11.86 21.58
N SER A 112 2.97 10.52 21.43
CA SER A 112 2.56 9.55 22.46
C SER A 112 3.67 8.61 22.96
N ARG A 113 4.64 8.18 22.14
CA ARG A 113 5.70 7.23 22.57
C ARG A 113 7.07 7.44 21.90
N SER A 114 8.09 7.44 22.75
CA SER A 114 9.52 7.70 22.50
C SER A 114 10.23 6.66 21.63
N GLY A 115 10.10 6.76 20.31
CA GLY A 115 10.92 5.99 19.36
C GLY A 115 10.78 6.47 17.94
N PHE A 116 11.79 7.17 17.42
CA PHE A 116 11.78 7.70 16.06
C PHE A 116 11.71 6.55 15.03
N PRO A 117 10.80 6.59 14.03
CA PRO A 117 10.57 5.47 13.12
C PRO A 117 11.68 5.33 12.06
N HIS A 118 12.86 4.85 12.46
CA HIS A 118 13.99 4.55 11.57
C HIS A 118 13.67 3.47 10.52
N ALA A 119 12.63 2.64 10.76
CA ALA A 119 12.14 1.67 9.80
C ALA A 119 11.66 2.30 8.48
N PHE A 120 11.26 3.59 8.49
CA PHE A 120 10.94 4.32 7.26
C PHE A 120 12.13 4.42 6.31
N VAL A 121 13.34 4.63 6.82
CA VAL A 121 14.56 4.76 6.00
C VAL A 121 14.84 3.47 5.25
N VAL A 122 14.70 2.33 5.93
CA VAL A 122 14.84 1.00 5.31
C VAL A 122 13.78 0.81 4.22
N MET A 123 12.53 1.17 4.51
CA MET A 123 11.43 1.07 3.55
C MET A 123 11.64 1.98 2.33
N ALA A 124 12.11 3.21 2.53
CA ALA A 124 12.44 4.16 1.48
C ALA A 124 13.57 3.65 0.59
N ILE A 125 14.64 3.06 1.16
CA ILE A 125 15.74 2.45 0.39
C ILE A 125 15.22 1.30 -0.47
N VAL A 126 14.37 0.43 0.09
CA VAL A 126 13.76 -0.69 -0.65
C VAL A 126 12.88 -0.17 -1.79
N LEU A 127 11.99 0.79 -1.51
CA LEU A 127 11.13 1.39 -2.54
C LEU A 127 11.93 2.13 -3.61
N PHE A 128 13.05 2.75 -3.25
CA PHE A 128 13.96 3.39 -4.18
C PHE A 128 14.61 2.37 -5.12
N ALA A 129 15.10 1.25 -4.59
CA ALA A 129 15.62 0.15 -5.41
C ALA A 129 14.55 -0.42 -6.36
N ILE A 130 13.32 -0.59 -5.87
CA ILE A 130 12.18 -1.04 -6.67
C ILE A 130 11.85 -0.05 -7.80
N SER A 131 11.90 1.25 -7.52
CA SER A 131 11.70 2.31 -8.52
C SER A 131 12.75 2.28 -9.63
N PHE A 132 14.00 1.92 -9.33
CA PHE A 132 15.01 1.68 -10.37
C PHE A 132 14.66 0.49 -11.25
N TRP A 133 14.10 -0.57 -10.67
CA TRP A 133 13.73 -1.78 -11.40
C TRP A 133 12.49 -1.61 -12.28
N THR A 134 11.49 -0.84 -11.80
CA THR A 134 10.30 -0.52 -12.59
C THR A 134 10.51 0.63 -13.59
N ARG A 135 11.62 1.38 -13.49
CA ARG A 135 11.91 2.60 -14.29
C ARG A 135 10.90 3.74 -14.06
N SER A 136 10.29 3.79 -12.89
CA SER A 136 9.21 4.72 -12.58
C SER A 136 9.76 6.08 -12.11
N GLN A 137 9.91 7.05 -13.03
CA GLN A 137 10.33 8.42 -12.72
C GLN A 137 9.48 9.15 -11.66
N PRO A 138 8.13 9.09 -11.69
CA PRO A 138 7.31 9.77 -10.68
C PRO A 138 7.48 9.17 -9.28
N ALA A 139 7.70 7.86 -9.16
CA ALA A 139 7.96 7.22 -7.88
C ALA A 139 9.24 7.76 -7.20
N ARG A 140 10.28 8.07 -7.99
CA ARG A 140 11.52 8.67 -7.45
C ARG A 140 11.28 10.03 -6.84
N HIS A 141 10.48 10.87 -7.51
CA HIS A 141 10.18 12.22 -7.04
C HIS A 141 9.38 12.17 -5.74
N LEU A 142 8.42 11.24 -5.65
CA LEU A 142 7.65 11.01 -4.42
C LEU A 142 8.53 10.51 -3.27
N ILE A 143 9.43 9.55 -3.52
CA ILE A 143 10.37 9.06 -2.51
C ILE A 143 11.31 10.17 -2.02
N ILE A 144 11.79 11.03 -2.91
CA ILE A 144 12.64 12.17 -2.52
C ILE A 144 11.84 13.17 -1.67
N LEU A 145 10.60 13.48 -2.06
CA LEU A 145 9.72 14.37 -1.30
C LEU A 145 9.42 13.81 0.10
N SER A 146 9.16 12.50 0.20
CA SER A 146 8.88 11.86 1.49
C SER A 146 10.12 11.76 2.38
N LEU A 147 11.32 11.57 1.80
CA LEU A 147 12.58 11.69 2.53
C LEU A 147 12.83 13.13 3.04
N LEU A 148 12.55 14.15 2.24
CA LEU A 148 12.65 15.55 2.67
C LEU A 148 11.68 15.85 3.82
N PHE A 149 10.44 15.39 3.72
CA PHE A 149 9.45 15.52 4.79
C PHE A 149 9.88 14.80 6.07
N TYR A 150 10.40 13.58 5.95
CA TYR A 150 10.97 12.82 7.07
C TYR A 150 12.12 13.58 7.76
N LEU A 151 13.02 14.18 6.98
CA LEU A 151 14.14 14.97 7.52
C LEU A 151 13.66 16.24 8.22
N ILE A 152 12.61 16.89 7.72
CA ILE A 152 11.99 18.05 8.39
C ILE A 152 11.42 17.63 9.74
N LEU A 153 10.67 16.52 9.80
CA LEU A 153 10.13 16.00 11.07
C LEU A 153 11.25 15.64 12.06
N LEU A 154 12.33 15.01 11.60
CA LEU A 154 13.50 14.70 12.43
C LEU A 154 14.22 15.95 12.95
N ALA A 155 14.35 16.98 12.10
CA ALA A 155 14.97 18.24 12.49
C ALA A 155 14.14 19.02 13.52
N MET A 156 12.80 18.97 13.39
CA MET A 156 11.89 19.56 14.38
C MET A 156 11.97 18.86 15.73
N ASP A 157 12.12 17.53 15.74
CA ASP A 157 12.29 16.74 16.96
C ASP A 157 13.59 17.07 17.71
N HIS A 158 14.72 17.18 16.99
CA HIS A 158 15.99 17.56 17.61
C HIS A 158 16.07 19.01 18.10
N ALA A 159 15.13 19.87 17.71
CA ALA A 159 15.09 21.28 18.09
C ALA A 159 14.23 21.56 19.34
N THR A 160 13.54 20.55 19.88
CA THR A 160 12.72 20.61 21.12
C THR A 160 13.37 19.87 22.26
#